data_AF-A0A2V9K7G0-F1
#
_entry.id   AF-A0A2V9K7G0-F1
#
_cell.length_a   1.000
_cell.length_b   1.000
_cell.length_c   1.000
_cell.angle_alpha   90.00
_cell.angle_beta   90.00
_cell.angle_gamma   90.00
#
_symmetry.space_group_name_H-M   'P 1'
#
loop_
_entity.id
_entity.type
_entity.pdbx_description
1 polymer ?
#
loop_
_entity_poly.entity_id
_entity_poly.type
_entity_poly.pdbx_seq_one_letter_code
_entity_poly.pdbx_strand_id
1 'polypeptide(L)'
;MFHRFPAPKVLRMPCPRLIPKVLVQLGQLRGLIYSSDKGSPGSFKPYIHFLETPPLLVSNPRGDQLHILGGRYRVTAQGIEG
;
A
#
# COMPACT_ATOMS: atom_id res chain seq x y z
N MET A 1 -10.53 14.96 10.21
CA MET A 1 -9.82 16.15 9.68
C MET A 1 -8.54 15.65 9.02
N PHE A 2 -8.52 15.49 7.69
CA PHE A 2 -7.32 15.03 6.98
C PHE A 2 -6.39 16.22 6.77
N HIS A 3 -5.26 16.22 7.47
CA HIS A 3 -4.27 17.27 7.31
C HIS A 3 -3.50 17.05 6.00
N ARG A 4 -3.66 17.97 5.03
CA ARG A 4 -2.84 18.01 3.82
C ARG A 4 -1.48 18.62 4.16
N PHE A 5 -0.47 17.78 4.38
CA PHE A 5 0.92 18.23 4.47
C PHE A 5 1.75 17.67 3.32
N PRO A 6 2.72 18.44 2.79
CA PRO A 6 3.64 17.93 1.77
C PRO A 6 4.51 16.81 2.36
N ALA A 7 4.56 15.66 1.68
CA ALA A 7 5.43 14.57 2.11
C ALA A 7 6.90 15.03 2.11
N PRO A 8 7.66 14.85 3.21
CA PRO A 8 9.00 15.43 3.37
C PRO A 8 10.02 14.88 2.37
N LYS A 9 9.82 13.67 1.84
CA LYS A 9 10.63 13.07 0.79
C LYS A 9 9.83 12.03 0.02
N VAL A 10 9.88 12.08 -1.31
CA VAL A 10 9.38 10.99 -2.16
C VAL A 10 10.56 10.06 -2.44
N LEU A 11 10.52 8.86 -1.87
CA LEU A 11 11.50 7.82 -2.22
C LEU A 11 11.05 7.15 -3.52
N ARG A 12 11.92 7.20 -4.54
CA ARG A 12 11.75 6.45 -5.79
C ARG A 12 12.75 5.32 -5.79
N MET A 13 12.27 4.08 -5.75
CA MET A 13 13.13 2.89 -5.87
C MET A 13 12.97 2.27 -7.27
N PRO A 14 14.06 1.77 -7.88
CA PRO A 14 13.96 0.91 -9.05
C PRO A 14 13.21 -0.36 -8.66
N CYS A 15 11.97 -0.49 -9.10
CA CYS A 15 11.19 -1.72 -8.96
C CYS A 15 11.17 -2.39 -10.34
N PRO A 16 11.69 -3.62 -10.50
CA PRO A 16 11.53 -4.37 -11.74
C PRO A 16 10.03 -4.49 -12.03
N ARG A 17 9.54 -3.75 -13.03
CA ARG A 17 8.12 -3.78 -13.43
C ARG A 17 7.85 -5.03 -14.29
N LEU A 18 8.11 -6.20 -13.76
CA LEU A 18 7.57 -7.44 -14.31
C LEU A 18 6.13 -7.56 -13.82
N ILE A 19 5.25 -6.76 -14.42
CA ILE A 19 3.80 -6.91 -14.20
C ILE A 19 3.38 -8.13 -15.02
N PRO A 20 2.82 -9.18 -14.39
CA PRO A 20 2.29 -10.32 -15.13
C PRO A 20 1.26 -9.87 -16.16
N LYS A 21 1.33 -10.40 -17.39
CA LYS A 21 0.37 -10.08 -18.47
C LYS A 21 -1.07 -10.48 -18.12
N VAL A 22 -1.21 -11.48 -17.26
CA VAL A 22 -2.50 -12.00 -16.77
C VAL A 22 -2.44 -12.00 -15.25
N LEU A 23 -3.52 -11.53 -14.63
CA LEU A 23 -3.70 -11.48 -13.19
C LEU A 23 -5.00 -12.21 -12.83
N VAL A 24 -4.99 -12.89 -11.69
CA VAL A 24 -6.16 -13.59 -11.14
C VAL A 24 -6.75 -12.73 -10.03
N GLN A 25 -8.02 -12.36 -10.15
CA GLN A 25 -8.70 -11.56 -9.13
C GLN A 25 -9.01 -12.42 -7.89
N LEU A 26 -8.51 -11.98 -6.73
CA LEU A 26 -8.80 -12.61 -5.44
C LEU A 26 -9.91 -11.89 -4.68
N GLY A 27 -10.03 -10.57 -4.86
CA GLY A 27 -11.07 -9.77 -4.21
C GLY A 27 -10.71 -8.30 -4.11
N GLN A 28 -11.24 -7.63 -3.10
CA GLN A 28 -10.94 -6.25 -2.77
C GLN A 28 -10.05 -6.17 -1.54
N LEU A 29 -9.01 -5.35 -1.59
CA LEU A 29 -8.19 -5.04 -0.43
C LEU A 29 -8.93 -4.04 0.45
N ARG A 30 -9.55 -4.52 1.54
CA ARG A 30 -10.34 -3.68 2.45
C ARG A 30 -9.51 -2.94 3.49
N GLY A 31 -8.35 -3.48 3.83
CA GLY A 31 -7.44 -2.87 4.77
C GLY A 31 -6.10 -3.59 4.80
N LEU A 32 -5.13 -2.95 5.45
CA LEU A 32 -3.77 -3.42 5.60
C LEU A 32 -3.40 -3.37 7.08
N ILE A 33 -2.69 -4.39 7.54
CA ILE A 33 -2.06 -4.42 8.85
C ILE A 33 -0.55 -4.39 8.62
N TYR A 34 0.15 -3.42 9.19
CA TYR A 34 1.59 -3.26 8.98
C TYR A 34 2.28 -2.65 10.21
N SER A 35 3.58 -2.87 10.32
CA SER A 35 4.40 -2.24 11.37
C SER A 35 5.07 -0.98 10.83
N SER A 36 5.03 0.10 11.62
CA SER A 36 5.69 1.37 11.28
C SER A 36 6.15 2.09 12.54
N ASP A 37 7.17 2.93 12.42
CA ASP A 37 7.65 3.82 13.47
C ASP A 37 7.08 5.24 13.34
N LYS A 38 5.93 5.38 12.63
CA LYS A 38 5.21 6.64 12.45
C LYS A 38 5.00 7.34 13.80
N GLY A 39 5.53 8.56 13.91
CA GLY A 39 5.37 9.42 15.08
C GLY A 39 6.30 9.06 16.25
N SER A 40 7.14 8.03 16.13
CA SER A 40 8.15 7.65 17.13
C SER A 40 9.29 6.89 16.45
N PRO A 41 10.21 7.60 15.75
CA PRO A 41 11.30 6.98 15.01
C PRO A 41 12.06 5.94 15.85
N GLY A 42 12.24 4.73 15.31
CA GLY A 42 12.89 3.62 16.00
C GLY A 42 11.99 2.76 16.90
N SER A 43 10.70 3.08 17.05
CA SER A 43 9.72 2.26 17.77
C SER A 43 8.60 1.79 16.84
N PHE A 44 8.75 0.58 16.29
CA PHE A 44 7.75 -0.01 15.39
C PHE A 44 6.51 -0.48 16.15
N LYS A 45 5.35 0.01 15.75
CA LYS A 45 4.04 -0.39 16.29
C LYS A 45 3.15 -0.95 15.18
N PRO A 46 2.23 -1.88 15.50
CA PRO A 46 1.24 -2.34 14.53
C PRO A 46 0.20 -1.25 14.26
N TYR A 47 -0.14 -1.06 12.98
CA TYR A 47 -1.18 -0.18 12.50
C TYR A 47 -2.16 -0.94 11.62
N ILE A 48 -3.44 -0.62 11.77
CA ILE A 48 -4.50 -1.08 10.87
C ILE A 48 -4.96 0.13 10.07
N HIS A 49 -4.94 0.00 8.75
CA HIS A 49 -5.43 1.02 7.84
C HIS A 49 -6.54 0.44 6.96
N PHE A 50 -7.75 0.97 7.09
CA PHE A 50 -8.86 0.62 6.22
C PHE A 50 -8.89 1.53 5.00
N LEU A 51 -9.14 0.95 3.83
CA LEU A 51 -9.09 1.65 2.55
C LEU A 51 -10.50 2.15 2.18
N GLU A 52 -10.64 3.47 2.00
CA GLU A 52 -11.93 4.10 1.67
C GLU A 52 -12.42 3.71 0.26
N THR A 53 -11.49 3.55 -0.69
CA THR A 53 -11.78 3.09 -2.06
C THR A 53 -11.00 1.80 -2.36
N PRO A 54 -11.48 0.63 -1.91
CA PRO A 54 -10.73 -0.63 -1.94
C PRO A 54 -10.19 -0.97 -3.35
N PRO A 55 -8.87 -1.06 -3.55
CA PRO A 55 -8.31 -1.55 -4.80
C PRO A 55 -8.52 -3.06 -4.92
N LEU A 56 -8.26 -3.62 -6.11
CA LEU A 56 -8.33 -5.06 -6.33
C LEU A 56 -7.08 -5.73 -5.76
N LEU A 57 -7.30 -6.78 -4.98
CA LEU A 57 -6.26 -7.73 -4.61
C LEU A 57 -6.23 -8.84 -5.66
N VAL A 58 -5.08 -9.01 -6.30
CA VAL A 58 -4.91 -9.96 -7.40
C VAL A 58 -3.63 -10.77 -7.19
N SER A 59 -3.53 -11.95 -7.78
CA SER A 59 -2.29 -12.73 -7.83
C SER A 59 -1.79 -12.90 -9.27
N ASN A 60 -0.54 -13.31 -9.41
CA ASN A 60 -0.11 -13.92 -10.66
C ASN A 60 -0.78 -15.31 -10.83
N PRO A 61 -0.73 -15.91 -12.04
CA PRO A 61 -1.39 -17.20 -12.28
C PRO A 61 -0.82 -18.38 -11.48
N ARG A 62 0.42 -18.26 -10.98
CA ARG A 62 1.07 -19.28 -10.14
C ARG A 62 0.65 -19.20 -8.68
N GLY A 63 0.07 -18.08 -8.24
CA GLY A 63 -0.35 -17.85 -6.86
C GLY A 63 0.79 -17.55 -5.89
N ASP A 64 2.03 -17.36 -6.36
CA ASP A 64 3.20 -17.09 -5.52
C ASP A 64 3.52 -15.59 -5.36
N GLN A 65 2.78 -14.73 -6.06
CA GLN A 65 2.92 -13.27 -5.99
C GLN A 65 1.55 -12.60 -5.88
N LEU A 66 1.41 -11.73 -4.88
CA LEU A 66 0.26 -10.85 -4.72
C LEU A 66 0.57 -9.46 -5.29
N HIS A 67 -0.42 -8.87 -5.93
CA HIS A 67 -0.38 -7.53 -6.47
C HIS A 67 -1.63 -6.76 -6.05
N ILE A 68 -1.49 -5.44 -5.98
CA ILE A 68 -2.59 -4.51 -5.73
C ILE A 68 -2.82 -3.76 -7.04
N LEU A 69 -4.03 -3.88 -7.59
CA LEU A 69 -4.41 -3.27 -8.86
C LEU A 69 -5.42 -2.14 -8.62
N GLY A 70 -5.04 -0.94 -9.06
CA GLY A 70 -5.83 0.28 -8.85
C GLY A 70 -5.61 0.92 -7.47
N GLY A 71 -6.41 1.95 -7.19
CA GLY A 71 -6.26 2.79 -6.00
C GLY A 71 -5.25 3.93 -6.20
N ARG A 72 -5.61 5.14 -5.75
CA ARG A 72 -4.72 6.31 -5.76
C ARG A 72 -4.23 6.61 -4.35
N TYR A 73 -3.49 5.65 -3.81
CA TYR A 73 -2.94 5.77 -2.47
C TYR A 73 -1.52 6.32 -2.48
N ARG A 74 -1.23 7.19 -1.52
CA ARG A 74 0.08 7.76 -1.25
C ARG A 74 0.54 7.28 0.10
N VAL A 75 1.72 6.64 0.12
CA VAL A 75 2.42 6.34 1.37
C VAL A 75 3.20 7.59 1.77
N THR A 76 2.92 8.09 2.97
CA THR A 76 3.60 9.23 3.60
C THR A 76 4.29 8.77 4.88
N ALA A 77 5.10 9.65 5.47
CA ALA A 77 5.65 9.42 6.82
C ALA A 77 4.53 9.23 7.86
N GLN A 78 3.30 9.66 7.53
CA GLN A 78 2.12 9.55 8.34
C GLN A 78 1.19 8.41 7.94
N GLY A 79 1.67 7.44 7.17
CA GLY A 79 0.91 6.26 6.79
C GLY A 79 0.33 6.37 5.39
N ILE A 80 -0.79 5.69 5.15
CA ILE A 80 -1.39 5.58 3.82
C ILE A 80 -2.53 6.58 3.72
N GLU A 81 -2.54 7.38 2.66
CA GLU A 81 -3.53 8.44 2.38
C GLU A 81 -4.09 8.27 0.97
N GLY A 82 -5.39 8.49 0.77
CA GLY A 82 -6.02 8.53 -0.57
C GLY A 82 -7.28 7.68 -0.68
#